data_AF-A0A4U8UCR3-F1
#
_entry.id   AF-A0A4U8UCR3-F1
#
_cell.length_a   1.000
_cell.length_b   1.000
_cell.length_c   1.000
_cell.angle_alpha   90.00
_cell.angle_beta   90.00
_cell.angle_gamma   90.00
#
_symmetry.space_group_name_H-M   'P 1'
#
loop_
_entity.id
_entity.type
_entity.pdbx_description
1 polymer ?
#
loop_
_entity_poly.entity_id
_entity_poly.type
_entity_poly.pdbx_seq_one_letter_code
_entity_poly.pdbx_strand_id
1 'polypeptide(L)'
;MMVEIFKDNSNSKKIRSFLSSHYPENLEFYDDLDYKYKRKYHKYISRSNKPLSPNMWYVQQEYNKYEYSFGEIASILNLTKQEVISSYISAMKKLKFLMK
;
A
#
# COMPACT_ATOMS: atom_id res chain seq x y z
N MET A 1 13.66 29.72 2.54
CA MET A 1 13.16 28.55 1.78
C MET A 1 14.33 27.88 1.11
N MET A 2 14.79 26.74 1.64
CA MET A 2 15.79 25.92 0.95
C MET A 2 15.04 25.07 -0.07
N VAL A 3 15.21 25.38 -1.36
CA VAL A 3 14.85 24.47 -2.45
C VAL A 3 15.90 23.37 -2.40
N GLU A 4 15.56 22.20 -1.85
CA GLU A 4 16.44 21.04 -1.93
C GLU A 4 16.56 20.64 -3.41
N ILE A 5 17.65 21.09 -4.02
CA ILE A 5 18.04 20.73 -5.38
C ILE A 5 18.22 19.22 -5.39
N PHE A 6 17.34 18.56 -6.14
CA PHE A 6 17.30 17.12 -6.34
C PHE A 6 18.70 16.62 -6.75
N LYS A 7 19.37 15.91 -5.84
CA LYS A 7 20.31 14.88 -6.27
C LYS A 7 19.48 13.77 -6.88
N ASP A 8 19.28 13.93 -8.18
CA ASP A 8 18.61 13.03 -9.10
C ASP A 8 19.37 11.69 -9.13
N ASN A 9 19.12 10.87 -8.12
CA ASN A 9 19.74 9.56 -7.98
C ASN A 9 19.34 8.71 -9.20
N SER A 10 20.31 8.00 -9.78
CA SER A 10 20.11 7.14 -10.96
C SER A 10 18.90 6.19 -10.85
N ASN A 11 18.55 5.77 -9.63
CA ASN A 11 17.38 4.95 -9.34
C ASN A 11 16.04 5.67 -9.56
N SER A 12 15.94 6.97 -9.29
CA SER A 12 14.72 7.75 -9.54
C SER A 12 14.42 7.82 -11.03
N LYS A 13 15.45 8.06 -11.85
CA LYS A 13 15.33 8.04 -13.33
C LYS A 13 14.89 6.68 -13.85
N LYS A 14 15.48 5.60 -13.35
CA LYS A 14 15.09 4.23 -13.72
C LYS A 14 13.63 3.92 -13.38
N ILE A 15 13.18 4.31 -12.19
CA ILE A 15 11.79 4.08 -11.79
C ILE A 15 10.83 4.96 -12.57
N ARG A 16 11.16 6.23 -12.80
CA ARG A 16 10.34 7.11 -13.63
C ARG A 16 10.20 6.56 -15.06
N SER A 17 11.30 6.08 -15.65
CA SER A 17 11.28 5.41 -16.95
C SER A 17 10.41 4.15 -16.94
N PHE A 18 10.52 3.31 -15.90
CA PHE A 18 9.67 2.13 -15.74
C PHE A 18 8.18 2.52 -15.70
N LEU A 19 7.84 3.52 -14.88
CA LEU A 19 6.47 4.03 -14.76
C LEU A 19 5.95 4.60 -16.07
N SER A 20 6.77 5.35 -16.82
CA SER A 20 6.36 5.89 -18.13
C SER A 20 5.99 4.80 -19.12
N SER A 21 6.64 3.62 -19.03
CA SER A 21 6.35 2.50 -19.93
C SER A 21 5.19 1.60 -19.47
N HIS A 22 4.94 1.49 -18.15
CA HIS A 22 3.99 0.51 -17.61
C HIS A 22 2.74 1.13 -16.97
N TYR A 23 2.84 2.35 -16.43
CA TYR A 23 1.78 3.08 -15.74
C TYR A 23 1.83 4.58 -16.07
N PRO A 24 1.80 4.99 -17.35
CA PRO A 24 1.96 6.38 -17.76
C PRO A 24 0.91 7.31 -17.11
N GLU A 25 -0.32 6.82 -16.91
CA GLU A 25 -1.41 7.54 -16.25
C GLU A 25 -1.19 7.80 -14.76
N ASN A 26 -0.23 7.11 -14.13
CA ASN A 26 0.10 7.28 -12.72
C ASN A 26 1.37 8.11 -12.48
N LEU A 27 1.97 8.67 -13.53
CA LEU A 27 3.25 9.40 -13.40
C LEU A 27 3.12 10.69 -12.61
N GLU A 28 2.07 11.47 -12.91
CA GLU A 28 1.74 12.71 -12.21
C GLU A 28 1.52 12.43 -10.71
N PHE A 29 0.68 11.44 -10.39
CA PHE A 29 0.49 10.99 -9.01
C PHE A 29 1.80 10.62 -8.33
N TYR A 30 2.69 9.88 -9.00
CA TYR A 30 3.99 9.54 -8.45
C TYR A 30 4.86 10.76 -8.23
N ASP A 31 4.86 11.73 -9.15
CA ASP A 31 5.62 12.97 -9.03
C ASP A 31 5.10 13.88 -7.91
N ASP A 32 3.81 13.78 -7.56
CA ASP A 32 3.20 14.49 -6.43
C ASP A 32 3.43 13.81 -5.07
N LEU A 33 3.83 12.53 -5.03
CA LEU A 33 4.09 11.84 -3.77
C LEU A 33 5.24 12.50 -2.98
N ASP A 34 5.05 12.59 -1.65
CA ASP A 34 6.13 13.00 -0.75
C ASP A 34 7.35 12.08 -0.88
N TYR A 35 8.52 12.64 -0.59
CA TYR A 35 9.80 11.93 -0.61
C TYR A 35 9.77 10.60 0.15
N LYS A 36 9.11 10.57 1.32
CA LYS A 36 8.97 9.37 2.15
C LYS A 36 8.26 8.24 1.41
N TYR A 37 7.18 8.53 0.68
CA TYR A 37 6.42 7.54 -0.08
C TYR A 37 7.15 7.13 -1.35
N LYS A 38 7.76 8.07 -2.08
CA LYS A 38 8.63 7.75 -3.23
C LYS A 38 9.71 6.75 -2.85
N ARG A 39 10.43 7.00 -1.76
CA ARG A 39 11.49 6.10 -1.26
C ARG A 39 10.96 4.71 -0.89
N LYS A 40 9.78 4.62 -0.29
CA LYS A 40 9.14 3.33 0.04
C LYS A 40 8.70 2.59 -1.22
N TYR A 41 8.09 3.29 -2.16
CA TYR A 41 7.65 2.74 -3.44
C TYR A 41 8.83 2.23 -4.27
N HIS A 42 9.97 2.92 -4.24
CA HIS A 42 11.20 2.45 -4.88
C HIS A 42 11.65 1.09 -4.37
N LYS A 43 11.68 0.93 -3.05
CA LYS A 43 12.00 -0.35 -2.41
C LYS A 43 10.99 -1.43 -2.79
N TYR A 44 9.71 -1.09 -2.87
CA TYR A 44 8.66 -2.02 -3.28
C TYR A 44 8.85 -2.51 -4.71
N ILE A 45 9.01 -1.61 -5.69
CA ILE A 45 9.27 -1.99 -7.10
C ILE A 45 10.49 -2.89 -7.21
N SER A 46 11.60 -2.53 -6.54
CA SER A 46 12.84 -3.31 -6.64
C SER A 46 12.73 -4.75 -6.11
N ARG A 47 11.69 -5.05 -5.33
CA ARG A 47 11.46 -6.35 -4.68
C ARG A 47 10.29 -7.13 -5.26
N SER A 48 9.50 -6.51 -6.15
CA SER A 48 8.29 -7.09 -6.70
C SER A 48 8.46 -7.45 -8.16
N ASN A 49 8.13 -8.70 -8.52
CA ASN A 49 8.13 -9.15 -9.92
C ASN A 49 6.93 -8.58 -10.71
N LYS A 50 5.88 -8.13 -10.01
CA LYS A 50 4.67 -7.53 -10.58
C LYS A 50 4.24 -6.35 -9.69
N PRO A 51 4.93 -5.21 -9.78
CA PRO A 51 4.62 -4.06 -8.94
C PRO A 51 3.25 -3.49 -9.29
N LEU A 52 2.50 -3.04 -8.29
CA LEU A 52 1.31 -2.21 -8.49
C LEU A 52 1.71 -0.82 -8.99
N SER A 53 0.77 -0.14 -9.67
CA SER A 53 0.93 1.27 -10.02
C SER A 53 1.09 2.14 -8.76
N PRO A 54 1.71 3.33 -8.85
CA PRO A 54 1.94 4.21 -7.71
C PRO A 54 0.68 4.49 -6.87
N ASN A 55 -0.45 4.82 -7.51
CA ASN A 55 -1.71 5.08 -6.81
C ASN A 55 -2.25 3.82 -6.12
N MET A 56 -2.31 2.69 -6.84
CA MET A 56 -2.80 1.42 -6.28
C MET A 56 -1.96 0.97 -5.07
N TRP A 57 -0.64 1.11 -5.17
CA TRP A 57 0.25 0.82 -4.06
C TRP A 57 0.01 1.78 -2.89
N TYR A 58 -0.12 3.08 -3.15
CA TYR A 58 -0.36 4.08 -2.10
C TYR A 58 -1.67 3.81 -1.36
N VAL A 59 -2.78 3.57 -2.07
CA VAL A 59 -4.08 3.21 -1.49
C VAL A 59 -3.95 1.95 -0.62
N GLN A 60 -3.25 0.92 -1.12
CA GLN A 60 -3.00 -0.29 -0.33
C GLN A 60 -2.18 0.00 0.94
N GLN A 61 -1.17 0.87 0.87
CA GLN A 61 -0.41 1.25 2.05
C GLN A 61 -1.24 2.04 3.06
N GLU A 62 -2.08 2.97 2.60
CA GLU A 62 -2.98 3.70 3.47
C GLU A 62 -3.99 2.76 4.13
N TYR A 63 -4.59 1.84 3.37
CA TYR A 63 -5.49 0.83 3.92
C TYR A 63 -4.81 0.00 5.02
N ASN A 64 -3.61 -0.51 4.75
CA ASN A 64 -2.86 -1.33 5.69
C ASN A 64 -2.43 -0.57 6.95
N LYS A 65 -2.36 0.77 6.93
CA LYS A 65 -2.08 1.55 8.16
C LYS A 65 -3.26 1.54 9.13
N TYR A 66 -4.47 1.45 8.62
CA TYR A 66 -5.70 1.44 9.42
C TYR A 66 -6.22 0.01 9.66
N GLU A 67 -5.52 -1.00 9.13
CA GLU A 67 -5.86 -2.39 9.36
C GLU A 67 -5.40 -2.82 10.75
N TYR A 68 -6.35 -2.96 11.68
CA TYR A 68 -6.09 -3.56 12.98
C TYR A 68 -5.82 -5.05 12.82
N SER A 69 -4.75 -5.54 13.43
CA SER A 69 -4.52 -6.98 13.58
C SER A 69 -5.61 -7.60 14.44
N PHE A 70 -5.86 -8.91 14.29
CA PHE A 70 -6.81 -9.61 15.17
C PHE A 70 -6.48 -9.48 16.66
N GLY A 71 -5.21 -9.28 17.02
CA GLY A 71 -4.81 -9.03 18.40
C GLY A 71 -5.22 -7.63 18.87
N GLU A 72 -5.03 -6.61 18.04
CA GLU A 72 -5.48 -5.25 18.34
C GLU A 72 -7.00 -5.16 18.43
N ILE A 73 -7.72 -5.81 17.52
CA ILE A 73 -9.18 -5.91 17.57
C ILE A 73 -9.62 -6.60 18.86
N ALA A 74 -8.98 -7.70 19.23
CA ALA A 74 -9.26 -8.43 20.47
C ALA A 74 -9.07 -7.52 21.70
N SER A 75 -7.99 -6.74 21.72
CA SER A 75 -7.74 -5.76 22.79
C SER A 75 -8.78 -4.65 22.85
N ILE A 76 -9.21 -4.11 21.70
CA ILE A 76 -10.21 -3.03 21.63
C ILE A 76 -11.59 -3.53 22.09
N LEU A 77 -11.96 -4.74 21.68
CA LEU A 77 -13.28 -5.32 21.94
C LEU A 77 -13.34 -6.10 23.26
N ASN A 78 -12.24 -6.20 24.00
CA ASN A 78 -12.10 -7.04 25.19
C ASN A 78 -12.54 -8.50 24.94
N LEU A 79 -12.10 -9.05 23.81
CA LEU A 79 -12.31 -10.43 23.39
C LEU A 79 -10.98 -11.18 23.36
N THR A 80 -11.02 -12.49 23.30
CA THR A 80 -9.84 -13.27 22.93
C THR A 80 -9.59 -13.17 21.42
N LYS A 81 -8.32 -13.27 21.01
CA LYS A 81 -7.94 -13.35 19.60
C LYS A 81 -8.69 -14.47 18.85
N GLN A 82 -8.95 -15.59 19.53
CA GLN A 82 -9.66 -16.73 18.95
C GLN A 82 -11.14 -16.42 18.66
N GLU A 83 -11.80 -15.67 19.53
CA GLU A 83 -13.19 -15.22 19.32
C GLU A 83 -13.29 -14.24 18.15
N VAL A 84 -12.33 -13.33 18.02
CA VAL A 84 -12.24 -12.40 16.88
C VAL A 84 -12.05 -13.15 15.57
N ILE A 85 -11.11 -14.11 15.53
CA ILE A 85 -10.88 -14.95 14.34
C ILE A 85 -12.14 -15.74 13.98
N SER A 86 -12.80 -16.35 14.97
CA SER A 86 -14.01 -17.14 14.74
C SER A 86 -15.15 -16.28 14.19
N SER A 87 -15.30 -15.07 14.72
CA SER A 87 -16.29 -14.08 14.25
C SER A 87 -16.00 -13.62 12.83
N TYR A 88 -14.73 -13.33 12.51
CA TYR A 88 -14.29 -12.99 11.17
C TYR A 88 -14.60 -14.10 10.15
N ILE A 89 -14.25 -15.36 10.46
CA ILE A 89 -14.53 -16.51 9.60
C ILE A 89 -16.04 -16.66 9.37
N SER A 90 -16.85 -16.52 10.43
CA SER A 90 -18.31 -16.60 10.35
C SER A 90 -18.89 -15.50 9.44
N ALA A 91 -18.43 -14.25 9.59
CA ALA A 91 -18.83 -13.13 8.76
C ALA A 91 -18.44 -13.35 7.28
N MET A 92 -17.21 -13.81 7.01
CA MET A 92 -16.74 -14.10 5.66
C MET A 92 -17.56 -15.20 4.97
N LYS A 93 -17.97 -16.24 5.72
CA LYS A 93 -18.87 -17.29 5.20
C LYS A 93 -20.23 -16.71 4.81
N LYS A 94 -20.81 -15.83 5.64
CA LYS A 94 -22.08 -15.15 5.34
C LYS A 94 -21.98 -14.27 4.11
N LEU A 95 -20.90 -13.49 3.99
CA LEU A 95 -20.65 -12.64 2.81
C LEU A 95 -20.55 -13.49 1.53
N LYS A 96 -19.79 -14.60 1.56
CA LYS A 96 -19.69 -15.52 0.42
C LYS A 96 -21.03 -16.11 0.01
N PHE A 97 -21.95 -16.29 0.97
CA PHE A 97 -23.31 -16.75 0.68
C PHE A 97 -24.16 -15.66 0.02
N LEU A 98 -24.05 -14.40 0.47
CA LEU A 98 -24.79 -13.26 -0.07
C LEU A 98 -24.31 -12.81 -1.47
N MET A 99 -23.07 -13.15 -1.84
CA MET A 99 -22.48 -12.85 -3.15
C MET A 99 -22.75 -13.94 -4.21
N LYS A 100 -23.47 -15.00 -3.86
CA LYS A 100 -23.95 -16.03 -4.80
C LYS A 100 -25.39 -15.74 -5.19
#